data_AF-A0A453JAP1-F1
#
_entry.id   AF-A0A453JAP1-F1
#
_cell.length_a   1.000
_cell.length_b   1.000
_cell.length_c   1.000
_cell.angle_alpha   90.00
_cell.angle_beta   90.00
_cell.angle_gamma   90.00
#
_symmetry.space_group_name_H-M   'P 1'
#
loop_
_entity.id
_entity.type
_entity.pdbx_description
1 polymer ?
#
loop_
_entity_poly.entity_id
_entity_poly.type
_entity_poly.pdbx_seq_one_letter_code
_entity_poly.pdbx_strand_id
1 'polypeptide(L)'
;VVLCPLSVTDGWLSEFGKFCPTLKVIQYVGDKPHRRQIRRTIHEDVQNSSHSNELPFDVMLTSYDIALMDQDFLSQIPWLYVVIDEAQRLKNPSSVLYNVLEERFMMPRRLLLTGTPVQNNLSELWALMHFCMPSVFGSLDEFLSTFKEAGNLFSGSEANKANRQFKILKHMLRAFMLRRTKALLIESGILELPPLTELTVMVPLAPLQKKIYLSVLRKELQT
;
A
#
# COMPACT_ATOMS: atom_id res chain seq x y z
N VAL A 1 10.45 -4.68 9.09
CA VAL A 1 9.28 -5.54 8.78
C VAL A 1 8.81 -5.28 7.36
N VAL A 2 8.32 -6.31 6.68
CA VAL A 2 7.61 -6.19 5.40
C VAL A 2 6.15 -6.59 5.64
N LEU A 3 5.23 -5.67 5.34
CA LEU A 3 3.80 -5.88 5.33
C LEU A 3 3.35 -6.09 3.90
N CYS A 4 2.76 -7.25 3.60
CA CYS A 4 2.31 -7.57 2.25
C CYS A 4 1.01 -8.39 2.28
N PRO A 5 0.28 -8.49 1.14
CA PRO A 5 -0.83 -9.43 1.05
C PRO A 5 -0.39 -10.86 1.38
N LEU A 6 -1.22 -11.61 2.10
CA LEU A 6 -0.88 -12.98 2.50
C LEU A 6 -0.53 -13.88 1.31
N SER A 7 -1.13 -13.64 0.14
CA SER A 7 -0.87 -14.42 -1.07
C SER A 7 0.54 -14.26 -1.65
N VAL A 8 1.29 -13.23 -1.26
CA VAL A 8 2.63 -12.95 -1.81
C VAL A 8 3.76 -13.19 -0.82
N THR A 9 3.46 -13.62 0.42
CA THR A 9 4.47 -13.84 1.46
C THR A 9 5.49 -14.90 1.07
N ASP A 10 5.05 -15.97 0.40
CA ASP A 10 5.95 -17.04 -0.07
C ASP A 10 6.83 -16.57 -1.23
N GLY A 11 6.28 -15.71 -2.09
CA GLY A 11 7.03 -15.05 -3.16
C GLY A 11 8.15 -14.18 -2.57
N TRP A 12 7.83 -13.33 -1.59
CA TRP A 12 8.83 -12.54 -0.87
C TRP A 12 9.92 -13.41 -0.25
N LEU A 13 9.55 -14.51 0.42
CA LEU A 13 10.52 -15.43 1.02
C LEU A 13 11.46 -16.04 -0.03
N SER A 14 10.92 -16.47 -1.17
CA SER A 14 11.71 -16.99 -2.30
C SER A 14 12.69 -15.94 -2.85
N GLU A 15 12.24 -14.70 -3.01
CA GLU A 15 13.09 -13.63 -3.53
C GLU A 15 14.19 -13.22 -2.55
N PHE A 16 13.92 -13.23 -1.24
CA PHE A 16 14.98 -13.06 -0.23
C PHE A 16 16.01 -14.18 -0.31
N GLY A 17 15.59 -15.45 -0.45
CA GLY A 17 16.51 -16.57 -0.59
C GLY A 17 17.38 -16.48 -1.86
N LYS A 18 16.83 -15.90 -2.94
CA LYS A 18 17.53 -15.73 -4.22
C LYS A 18 18.50 -14.55 -4.21
N PHE A 19 18.05 -13.39 -3.75
CA PHE A 19 18.78 -12.13 -3.91
C PHE A 19 19.54 -11.69 -2.65
N CYS A 20 19.09 -12.10 -1.46
CA CYS A 20 19.68 -11.72 -0.18
C CYS A 20 19.83 -12.92 0.77
N PRO A 21 20.51 -14.01 0.38
CA PRO A 21 20.57 -15.26 1.15
C PRO A 21 21.24 -15.14 2.51
N THR A 22 21.98 -14.06 2.75
CA THR A 22 22.65 -13.79 4.03
C THR A 22 21.70 -13.23 5.09
N LEU A 23 20.53 -12.71 4.70
CA LEU A 23 19.55 -12.16 5.63
C LEU A 23 18.74 -13.27 6.29
N LYS A 24 18.59 -13.20 7.60
CA LYS A 24 17.70 -14.07 8.37
C LYS A 24 16.27 -13.55 8.25
N VAL A 25 15.48 -14.23 7.43
CA VAL A 25 14.07 -13.88 7.20
C VAL A 25 13.17 -14.84 7.97
N ILE A 26 12.25 -14.29 8.74
CA ILE A 26 11.18 -15.06 9.40
C ILE A 26 9.82 -14.73 8.80
N GLN A 27 9.00 -15.75 8.60
CA GLN A 27 7.63 -15.61 8.15
C GLN A 27 6.70 -15.66 9.37
N TYR A 28 6.15 -14.52 9.75
CA TYR A 28 5.23 -14.39 10.87
C TYR A 28 3.78 -14.46 10.37
N VAL A 29 3.39 -15.65 9.93
CA VAL A 29 2.05 -15.95 9.41
C VAL A 29 1.45 -17.19 10.07
N GLY A 30 0.33 -17.71 9.58
CA GLY A 30 -0.28 -18.94 10.09
C GLY A 30 -1.21 -18.72 11.28
N ASP A 31 -1.56 -19.81 11.97
CA ASP A 31 -2.54 -19.82 13.03
C ASP A 31 -1.99 -19.27 14.36
N LYS A 32 -2.89 -19.03 15.33
CA LYS A 32 -2.52 -18.44 16.63
C LYS A 32 -1.51 -19.29 17.42
N PRO A 33 -1.63 -20.64 17.49
CA PRO A 33 -0.62 -21.50 18.10
C PRO A 33 0.76 -21.38 17.45
N HIS A 34 0.84 -21.40 16.11
CA HIS A 34 2.10 -21.28 15.39
C HIS A 34 2.78 -19.94 15.68
N ARG A 35 2.03 -18.84 15.60
CA ARG A 35 2.56 -17.50 15.91
C ARG A 35 3.01 -17.36 17.36
N ARG A 36 2.32 -17.99 18.31
CA ARG A 36 2.77 -18.06 19.71
C ARG A 36 4.11 -18.79 19.84
N GLN A 37 4.32 -19.86 19.08
CA GLN A 37 5.59 -20.58 19.10
C GLN A 37 6.72 -19.70 18.54
N ILE A 38 6.49 -19.00 17.43
CA ILE A 38 7.47 -18.04 16.88
C ILE A 38 7.85 -16.98 17.92
N ARG A 39 6.87 -16.40 18.62
CA ARG A 39 7.14 -15.40 19.68
C ARG A 39 8.00 -15.96 20.81
N ARG A 40 7.76 -17.21 21.23
CA ARG A 40 8.55 -17.87 22.28
C ARG A 40 9.99 -18.04 21.84
N THR A 41 10.22 -18.56 20.63
CA THR A 41 11.56 -18.72 20.08
C THR A 41 12.30 -17.38 20.01
N ILE A 42 11.64 -16.32 19.51
CA ILE A 42 12.24 -14.98 19.48
C ILE A 42 12.64 -14.52 20.90
N HIS A 43 11.76 -14.73 21.88
CA HIS A 43 12.01 -14.32 23.26
C HIS A 43 13.16 -15.11 23.91
N GLU A 44 13.19 -16.43 23.71
CA GLU A 44 14.27 -17.30 24.20
C GLU A 44 15.63 -16.91 23.59
N ASP A 45 15.68 -16.64 22.29
CA ASP A 45 16.91 -16.22 21.62
C ASP A 45 17.44 -14.88 22.15
N VAL A 46 16.55 -13.90 22.35
CA VAL A 46 16.91 -12.60 22.93
C VAL A 46 17.45 -12.77 24.36
N GLN A 47 16.84 -13.63 25.18
CA GLN A 47 17.31 -13.90 26.54
C GLN A 47 18.67 -14.61 26.61
N ASN A 48 18.93 -15.51 25.66
CA ASN A 48 20.18 -16.27 25.60
C ASN A 48 21.33 -15.45 24.97
N SER A 49 21.02 -14.39 24.23
CA SER A 49 22.02 -13.53 23.60
C SER A 49 22.76 -12.68 24.65
N SER A 50 24.10 -12.74 24.64
CA SER A 50 24.95 -11.94 25.56
C SER A 50 24.93 -10.44 25.23
N HIS A 51 24.49 -10.09 24.02
CA HIS A 51 24.28 -8.72 23.56
C HIS A 51 22.80 -8.37 23.68
N SER A 52 22.45 -7.61 24.72
CA SER A 52 21.08 -7.41 25.22
C SER A 52 20.09 -6.69 24.29
N ASN A 53 20.38 -6.53 23.00
CA ASN A 53 19.54 -5.76 22.06
C ASN A 53 19.49 -6.33 20.62
N GLU A 54 20.08 -7.49 20.34
CA GLU A 54 20.02 -8.06 18.98
C GLU A 54 18.81 -8.98 18.81
N LEU A 55 18.01 -8.71 17.77
CA LEU A 55 16.92 -9.59 17.36
C LEU A 55 17.49 -10.82 16.62
N PRO A 56 16.86 -12.00 16.74
CA PRO A 56 17.36 -13.23 16.09
C PRO A 56 17.16 -13.25 14.56
N PHE A 57 16.54 -12.22 13.99
CA PHE A 57 16.22 -12.10 12.58
C PHE A 57 16.48 -10.67 12.07
N ASP A 58 16.72 -10.55 10.77
CA ASP A 58 16.90 -9.26 10.08
C ASP A 58 15.58 -8.76 9.49
N VAL A 59 14.76 -9.68 8.99
CA VAL A 59 13.49 -9.37 8.30
C VAL A 59 12.36 -10.23 8.86
N MET A 60 11.25 -9.58 9.20
CA MET A 60 9.97 -10.24 9.48
C MET A 60 8.99 -9.96 8.34
N LEU A 61 8.45 -11.01 7.73
CA LEU A 61 7.35 -10.96 6.77
C LEU A 61 6.04 -11.21 7.51
N THR A 62 5.05 -10.34 7.35
CA THR A 62 3.70 -10.57 7.90
C THR A 62 2.63 -9.95 7.01
N SER A 63 1.37 -10.32 7.26
CA SER A 63 0.21 -9.76 6.58
C SER A 63 -0.42 -8.61 7.35
N TYR A 64 -1.21 -7.79 6.64
CA TYR A 64 -1.97 -6.69 7.23
C TYR A 64 -2.89 -7.12 8.37
N ASP A 65 -3.62 -8.22 8.19
CA ASP A 65 -4.58 -8.70 9.19
C ASP A 65 -3.85 -9.20 10.45
N ILE A 66 -2.69 -9.84 10.28
CA ILE A 66 -1.88 -10.29 11.41
C ILE A 66 -1.24 -9.09 12.13
N ALA A 67 -0.80 -8.07 11.39
CA ALA A 67 -0.31 -6.83 11.98
C ALA A 67 -1.34 -6.16 12.89
N LEU A 68 -2.63 -6.21 12.51
CA LEU A 68 -3.74 -5.74 13.34
C LEU A 68 -4.03 -6.66 14.54
N MET A 69 -4.12 -7.97 14.31
CA MET A 69 -4.44 -8.94 15.36
C MET A 69 -3.37 -9.02 16.45
N ASP A 70 -2.11 -8.90 16.05
CA ASP A 70 -0.95 -9.08 16.93
C ASP A 70 -0.19 -7.76 17.17
N GLN A 71 -0.89 -6.63 17.03
CA GLN A 71 -0.31 -5.29 17.17
C GLN A 71 0.44 -5.09 18.49
N ASP A 72 -0.04 -5.68 19.59
CA ASP A 72 0.59 -5.54 20.91
C ASP A 72 2.00 -6.15 20.96
N PHE A 73 2.22 -7.26 20.25
CA PHE A 73 3.54 -7.87 20.16
C PHE A 73 4.41 -7.15 19.13
N LEU A 74 3.85 -6.86 17.95
CA LEU A 74 4.62 -6.29 16.85
C LEU A 74 5.04 -4.83 17.11
N SER A 75 4.28 -4.08 17.92
CA SER A 75 4.62 -2.71 18.33
C SER A 75 5.76 -2.63 19.36
N GLN A 76 6.01 -3.72 20.10
CA GLN A 76 7.13 -3.79 21.04
C GLN A 76 8.49 -3.85 20.34
N ILE A 77 8.51 -4.22 19.06
CA ILE A 77 9.74 -4.32 18.28
C ILE A 77 10.04 -2.92 17.68
N PRO A 78 11.21 -2.32 17.97
CA PRO A 78 11.60 -1.02 17.42
C PRO A 78 12.05 -1.17 15.96
N TRP A 79 11.08 -1.18 15.03
CA TRP A 79 11.37 -1.40 13.62
C TRP A 79 12.22 -0.27 13.03
N LEU A 80 13.40 -0.61 12.48
CA LEU A 80 14.23 0.36 11.79
C LEU A 80 13.65 0.80 10.44
N TYR A 81 12.97 -0.14 9.78
CA TYR A 81 12.43 0.00 8.44
C TYR A 81 11.11 -0.77 8.30
N VAL A 82 10.12 -0.13 7.69
CA VAL A 82 8.85 -0.74 7.30
C VAL A 82 8.71 -0.66 5.80
N VAL A 83 8.53 -1.80 5.16
CA VAL A 83 8.16 -1.90 3.74
C VAL A 83 6.70 -2.31 3.66
N ILE A 84 5.88 -1.56 2.94
CA ILE A 84 4.45 -1.81 2.79
C ILE A 84 4.17 -2.08 1.32
N ASP A 85 3.85 -3.32 1.01
CA ASP A 85 3.58 -3.79 -0.35
C ASP A 85 2.08 -3.79 -0.65
N GLU A 86 1.69 -3.28 -1.81
CA GLU A 86 0.31 -2.90 -2.13
C GLU A 86 -0.25 -1.83 -1.17
N ALA A 87 0.52 -0.74 -1.03
CA ALA A 87 0.26 0.37 -0.12
C ALA A 87 -1.09 1.07 -0.31
N GLN A 88 -1.83 0.81 -1.41
CA GLN A 88 -3.23 1.26 -1.54
C GLN A 88 -4.15 0.75 -0.41
N ARG A 89 -3.72 -0.23 0.39
CA ARG A 89 -4.40 -0.60 1.65
C ARG A 89 -4.46 0.55 2.66
N LEU A 90 -3.54 1.52 2.59
CA LEU A 90 -3.46 2.70 3.47
C LEU A 90 -4.11 3.96 2.88
N LYS A 91 -4.91 3.82 1.83
CA LYS A 91 -5.54 4.96 1.14
C LYS A 91 -6.57 5.72 2.00
N ASN A 92 -7.07 5.11 3.07
CA ASN A 92 -8.00 5.74 4.01
C ASN A 92 -7.29 6.03 5.34
N PRO A 93 -7.04 7.32 5.67
CA PRO A 93 -6.37 7.70 6.90
C PRO A 93 -7.22 7.43 8.15
N SER A 94 -8.54 7.24 8.01
CA SER A 94 -9.43 6.85 9.12
C SER A 94 -9.51 5.34 9.32
N SER A 95 -8.77 4.54 8.56
CA SER A 95 -8.81 3.08 8.71
C SER A 95 -8.08 2.62 9.97
N VAL A 96 -8.58 1.54 10.58
CA VAL A 96 -7.96 0.93 11.77
C VAL A 96 -6.50 0.55 11.48
N LEU A 97 -6.21 0.01 10.31
CA LEU A 97 -4.85 -0.35 9.90
C LEU A 97 -3.92 0.86 9.87
N TYR A 98 -4.37 1.96 9.26
CA TYR A 98 -3.59 3.19 9.19
C TYR A 98 -3.23 3.70 10.60
N ASN A 99 -4.24 3.84 11.47
CA ASN A 99 -4.06 4.35 12.82
C ASN A 99 -3.16 3.44 13.67
N VAL A 100 -3.38 2.12 13.61
CA VAL A 100 -2.56 1.16 14.35
C VAL A 100 -1.10 1.23 13.92
N LEU A 101 -0.82 1.25 12.61
CA LEU A 101 0.55 1.36 12.14
C LEU A 101 1.16 2.70 12.54
N GLU A 102 0.47 3.81 12.31
CA GLU A 102 1.00 5.16 12.60
C GLU A 102 1.27 5.38 14.09
N GLU A 103 0.34 4.99 14.96
CA GLU A 103 0.37 5.31 16.39
C GLU A 103 1.14 4.29 17.23
N ARG A 104 1.09 3.00 16.85
CA ARG A 104 1.66 1.92 17.67
C ARG A 104 3.04 1.49 17.22
N PHE A 105 3.34 1.53 15.92
CA PHE A 105 4.60 1.00 15.41
C PHE A 105 5.67 2.10 15.42
N MET A 106 6.80 1.84 16.08
CA MET A 106 7.98 2.69 15.94
C MET A 106 8.66 2.38 14.60
N MET A 107 8.48 3.26 13.61
CA MET A 107 8.98 3.07 12.23
C MET A 107 9.53 4.37 11.63
N PRO A 108 10.83 4.68 11.84
CA PRO A 108 11.44 5.93 11.41
C PRO A 108 11.68 5.99 9.90
N ARG A 109 11.75 4.83 9.22
CA ARG A 109 11.89 4.74 7.76
C ARG A 109 10.76 3.88 7.19
N ARG A 110 10.04 4.45 6.24
CA ARG A 110 8.83 3.87 5.65
C ARG A 110 9.00 3.85 4.13
N LEU A 111 8.82 2.69 3.51
CA LEU A 111 8.84 2.52 2.06
C LEU A 111 7.49 1.94 1.62
N LEU A 112 6.80 2.68 0.78
CA LEU A 112 5.52 2.27 0.22
C LEU A 112 5.74 1.76 -1.21
N LEU A 113 5.29 0.54 -1.48
CA LEU A 113 5.29 -0.07 -2.81
C LEU A 113 3.84 -0.22 -3.26
N THR A 114 3.52 0.27 -4.46
CA THR A 114 2.18 0.11 -5.04
C THR A 114 2.25 0.19 -6.56
N GLY A 115 1.52 -0.71 -7.22
CA GLY A 115 1.36 -0.66 -8.67
C GLY A 115 0.47 0.50 -9.15
N THR A 116 -0.38 1.04 -8.28
CA THR A 116 -1.39 2.06 -8.62
C THR A 116 -1.38 3.18 -7.57
N PRO A 117 -0.38 4.08 -7.62
CA PRO A 117 -0.17 5.07 -6.56
C PRO A 117 -1.29 6.11 -6.41
N VAL A 118 -2.12 6.31 -7.43
CA VAL A 118 -3.24 7.26 -7.41
C VAL A 118 -4.42 6.60 -8.12
N GLN A 119 -5.39 6.11 -7.34
CA GLN A 119 -6.57 5.48 -7.93
C GLN A 119 -7.74 6.48 -8.08
N ASN A 120 -8.09 7.28 -7.06
CA ASN A 120 -9.40 7.98 -7.11
C ASN A 120 -9.44 9.46 -6.68
N ASN A 121 -8.68 9.93 -5.69
CA ASN A 121 -8.82 11.31 -5.19
C ASN A 121 -7.55 11.86 -4.48
N LEU A 122 -7.53 13.18 -4.23
CA LEU A 122 -6.42 13.86 -3.56
C LEU A 122 -6.25 13.44 -2.10
N SER A 123 -7.32 12.96 -1.43
CA SER A 123 -7.24 12.49 -0.04
C SER A 123 -6.52 11.15 0.09
N GLU A 124 -6.74 10.21 -0.84
CA GLU A 124 -6.00 8.95 -0.92
C GLU A 124 -4.51 9.22 -1.15
N LEU A 125 -4.18 10.16 -2.06
CA LEU A 125 -2.81 10.58 -2.30
C LEU A 125 -2.18 11.18 -1.03
N TRP A 126 -2.88 12.11 -0.38
CA TRP A 126 -2.41 12.70 0.87
C TRP A 126 -2.17 11.64 1.94
N ALA A 127 -3.07 10.67 2.09
CA ALA A 127 -2.94 9.62 3.10
C ALA A 127 -1.63 8.83 2.91
N LEU A 128 -1.30 8.43 1.68
CA LEU A 128 -0.04 7.73 1.40
C LEU A 128 1.20 8.61 1.64
N MET A 129 1.13 9.87 1.20
CA MET A 129 2.23 10.83 1.34
C MET A 129 2.51 11.18 2.81
N HIS A 130 1.44 11.48 3.56
CA HIS A 130 1.49 11.75 4.99
C HIS A 130 1.98 10.52 5.75
N PHE A 131 1.48 9.33 5.45
CA PHE A 131 1.99 8.11 6.08
C PHE A 131 3.48 7.88 5.78
N CYS A 132 3.98 8.22 4.59
CA CYS A 132 5.40 8.08 4.30
C CYS A 132 6.25 9.12 5.06
N MET A 133 5.77 10.36 5.18
CA MET A 133 6.48 11.46 5.83
C MET A 133 5.53 12.44 6.55
N PRO A 134 5.14 12.12 7.80
CA PRO A 134 4.19 12.94 8.54
C PRO A 134 4.71 14.36 8.83
N SER A 135 6.03 14.54 8.95
CA SER A 135 6.65 15.83 9.29
C SER A 135 6.62 16.86 8.14
N VAL A 136 6.41 16.42 6.91
CA VAL A 136 6.45 17.27 5.71
C VAL A 136 5.04 17.60 5.24
N PHE A 137 4.12 16.65 5.36
CA PHE A 137 2.73 16.82 4.97
C PHE A 137 1.92 17.22 6.19
N GLY A 138 1.41 18.45 6.19
CA GLY A 138 0.50 18.95 7.21
C GLY A 138 -0.86 18.27 7.19
N SER A 139 -1.87 18.93 7.75
CA SER A 139 -3.21 18.34 7.85
C SER A 139 -3.84 18.09 6.48
N LEU A 140 -4.79 17.14 6.43
CA LEU A 140 -5.56 16.85 5.22
C LEU A 140 -6.27 18.12 4.70
N ASP A 141 -6.82 18.94 5.59
CA ASP A 141 -7.55 20.16 5.23
C ASP A 141 -6.63 21.22 4.60
N GLU A 142 -5.42 21.40 5.13
CA GLU A 142 -4.39 22.26 4.53
C GLU A 142 -3.99 21.77 3.14
N PHE A 143 -3.79 20.46 2.99
CA PHE A 143 -3.46 19.88 1.70
C PHE A 143 -4.58 20.05 0.68
N LEU A 144 -5.82 19.74 1.08
CA LEU A 144 -6.99 19.87 0.21
C LEU A 144 -7.29 21.32 -0.15
N SER A 145 -7.12 22.27 0.77
CA SER A 145 -7.29 23.69 0.46
C SER A 145 -6.23 24.21 -0.52
N THR A 146 -4.99 23.73 -0.40
CA THR A 146 -3.88 24.10 -1.29
C THR A 146 -4.04 23.54 -2.71
N PHE A 147 -4.54 22.31 -2.84
CA PHE A 147 -4.63 21.61 -4.13
C PHE A 147 -6.07 21.39 -4.62
N LYS A 148 -7.07 22.07 -4.03
CA LYS A 148 -8.49 21.90 -4.34
C LYS A 148 -8.79 21.99 -5.83
N GLU A 149 -8.09 22.89 -6.52
CA GLU A 149 -8.36 23.16 -7.94
C GLU A 149 -7.60 22.20 -8.86
N ALA A 150 -6.54 21.53 -8.39
CA ALA A 150 -5.79 20.53 -9.16
C ALA A 150 -6.59 19.25 -9.43
N GLY A 151 -7.62 18.96 -8.64
CA GLY A 151 -8.49 17.79 -8.79
C GLY A 151 -9.74 17.99 -9.65
N ASN A 152 -10.03 19.24 -10.07
CA ASN A 152 -11.28 19.59 -10.75
C ASN A 152 -11.03 19.91 -12.23
N LEU A 153 -11.93 19.45 -13.09
CA LEU A 153 -11.95 19.76 -14.52
C LEU A 153 -12.61 21.13 -14.75
N PHE A 154 -11.84 22.21 -14.63
CA PHE A 154 -12.34 23.57 -14.90
C PHE A 154 -12.11 23.99 -16.36
N SER A 155 -12.91 24.95 -16.84
CA SER A 155 -12.78 25.59 -18.16
C SER A 155 -12.42 27.07 -18.02
N GLY A 156 -11.69 27.64 -18.99
CA GLY A 156 -11.35 29.08 -19.02
C GLY A 156 -10.19 29.48 -18.08
N SER A 157 -10.25 30.67 -17.49
CA SER A 157 -9.20 31.22 -16.60
C SER A 157 -8.89 30.31 -15.40
N GLU A 158 -9.92 29.64 -14.87
CA GLU A 158 -9.82 28.66 -13.77
C GLU A 158 -8.96 27.44 -14.15
N ALA A 159 -8.94 27.05 -15.43
CA ALA A 159 -8.13 25.94 -15.93
C ALA A 159 -6.61 26.23 -15.85
N ASN A 160 -6.20 27.49 -16.02
CA ASN A 160 -4.79 27.88 -15.91
C ASN A 160 -4.29 27.77 -14.47
N LYS A 161 -5.13 28.13 -13.50
CA LYS A 161 -4.82 28.03 -12.06
C LYS A 161 -4.75 26.55 -11.62
N ALA A 162 -5.72 25.74 -12.03
CA ALA A 162 -5.72 24.29 -11.83
C ALA A 162 -4.47 23.61 -12.42
N ASN A 163 -4.09 23.95 -13.65
CA ASN A 163 -2.90 23.39 -14.31
C ASN A 163 -1.61 23.81 -13.59
N ARG A 164 -1.53 25.04 -13.05
CA ARG A 164 -0.39 25.47 -12.23
C ARG A 164 -0.29 24.66 -10.93
N GLN A 165 -1.39 24.50 -10.20
CA GLN A 165 -1.41 23.70 -8.97
C GLN A 165 -1.07 22.23 -9.24
N PHE A 166 -1.59 21.66 -10.33
CA PHE A 166 -1.26 20.30 -10.75
C PHE A 166 0.23 20.13 -11.08
N LYS A 167 0.85 21.10 -11.76
CA LYS A 167 2.30 21.09 -12.01
C LYS A 167 3.12 21.15 -10.73
N ILE A 168 2.70 21.97 -9.76
CA ILE A 168 3.35 22.05 -8.43
C ILE A 168 3.23 20.71 -7.71
N LEU A 169 2.03 20.13 -7.66
CA LEU A 169 1.79 18.82 -7.07
C LEU A 169 2.67 17.75 -7.72
N LYS A 170 2.70 17.69 -9.06
CA LYS A 170 3.54 16.75 -9.80
C LYS A 170 5.03 16.93 -9.51
N HIS A 171 5.50 18.17 -9.38
CA HIS A 171 6.88 18.47 -9.05
C HIS A 171 7.23 17.99 -7.63
N MET A 172 6.36 18.28 -6.66
CA MET A 172 6.50 17.79 -5.29
C MET A 172 6.50 16.25 -5.23
N LEU A 173 5.57 15.59 -5.92
CA LEU A 173 5.51 14.13 -5.96
C LEU A 173 6.78 13.50 -6.53
N ARG A 174 7.46 14.14 -7.49
CA ARG A 174 8.72 13.61 -8.04
C ARG A 174 9.84 13.51 -7.02
N ALA A 175 9.82 14.33 -5.96
CA ALA A 175 10.84 14.27 -4.90
C ALA A 175 10.65 13.02 -4.01
N PHE A 176 9.43 12.48 -3.93
CA PHE A 176 9.08 11.43 -2.97
C PHE A 176 8.63 10.13 -3.64
N MET A 177 8.20 10.18 -4.90
CA MET A 177 7.66 9.06 -5.64
C MET A 177 8.52 8.80 -6.87
N LEU A 178 9.12 7.60 -6.90
CA LEU A 178 9.73 7.07 -8.10
C LEU A 178 8.69 6.25 -8.88
N ARG A 179 8.27 6.75 -10.04
CA ARG A 179 7.35 6.05 -10.93
C ARG A 179 7.99 5.84 -12.29
N ARG A 180 8.05 4.58 -12.74
CA ARG A 180 8.48 4.19 -14.10
C ARG A 180 7.28 3.59 -14.83
N THR A 181 7.06 3.95 -16.08
CA THR A 181 5.99 3.37 -16.91
C THR A 181 6.54 2.25 -17.77
N LYS A 182 5.69 1.27 -18.12
CA LYS A 182 6.09 0.20 -19.05
C LYS A 182 6.56 0.79 -20.39
N ALA A 183 5.86 1.81 -20.91
CA ALA A 183 6.27 2.53 -22.12
C ALA A 183 7.69 3.07 -22.02
N LEU A 184 8.03 3.77 -20.93
CA LEU A 184 9.38 4.32 -20.74
C LEU A 184 10.46 3.23 -20.65
N LEU A 185 10.16 2.10 -20.02
CA LEU A 185 11.11 0.98 -19.90
C LEU A 185 11.31 0.23 -21.22
N ILE A 186 10.26 0.17 -22.05
CA ILE A 186 10.33 -0.39 -23.41
C ILE A 186 11.12 0.55 -24.32
N GLU A 187 10.82 1.85 -24.29
CA GLU A 187 11.56 2.88 -25.05
C GLU A 187 13.04 2.92 -24.67
N SER A 188 13.39 2.67 -23.40
CA SER A 188 14.78 2.62 -22.94
C SER A 188 15.47 1.28 -23.21
N GLY A 189 14.79 0.29 -23.80
CA GLY A 189 15.36 -1.04 -24.10
C GLY A 189 15.65 -1.91 -22.88
N ILE A 190 15.15 -1.54 -21.69
CA ILE A 190 15.35 -2.31 -20.45
C ILE A 190 14.34 -3.46 -20.37
N LEU A 191 13.15 -3.25 -20.92
CA LEU A 191 12.03 -4.17 -20.81
C LEU A 191 11.51 -4.53 -22.20
N GLU A 192 11.64 -5.80 -22.58
CA GLU A 192 11.06 -6.35 -23.79
C GLU A 192 9.73 -7.04 -23.46
N LEU A 193 8.62 -6.53 -23.99
CA LEU A 193 7.30 -7.11 -23.81
C LEU A 193 6.53 -7.15 -25.12
N PRO A 194 5.64 -8.15 -25.31
CA PRO A 194 4.73 -8.18 -26.44
C PRO A 194 3.70 -7.03 -26.36
N PRO A 195 3.11 -6.61 -27.50
CA PRO A 195 2.09 -5.57 -27.51
C PRO A 195 0.82 -6.03 -26.78
N LEU A 196 0.22 -5.12 -26.00
CA LEU A 196 -1.08 -5.34 -25.37
C LEU A 196 -2.20 -5.13 -26.37
N THR A 197 -3.08 -6.13 -26.54
CA THR A 197 -4.30 -6.00 -27.35
C THR A 197 -5.51 -6.00 -26.43
N GLU A 198 -6.33 -4.94 -26.51
CA GLU A 198 -7.57 -4.80 -25.75
C GLU A 198 -8.76 -4.95 -26.69
N LEU A 199 -9.69 -5.87 -26.38
CA LEU A 199 -10.88 -6.15 -27.18
C LEU A 199 -12.14 -6.01 -26.32
N THR A 200 -12.99 -5.05 -26.69
CA THR A 200 -14.29 -4.86 -26.04
C THR A 200 -15.37 -5.63 -26.80
N VAL A 201 -15.88 -6.71 -26.21
CA VAL A 201 -16.96 -7.51 -26.77
C VAL A 201 -18.29 -7.09 -26.17
N MET A 202 -19.13 -6.43 -26.97
CA MET A 202 -20.47 -6.01 -26.55
C MET A 202 -21.42 -7.21 -26.60
N VAL A 203 -21.99 -7.60 -25.46
CA VAL A 203 -22.89 -8.74 -25.35
C VAL A 203 -24.32 -8.26 -25.02
N PRO A 204 -25.36 -8.68 -25.77
CA PRO A 204 -26.73 -8.33 -25.44
C PRO A 204 -27.21 -9.06 -24.17
N LEU A 205 -28.11 -8.43 -23.42
CA LEU A 205 -28.77 -9.10 -22.28
C LEU A 205 -29.59 -10.28 -22.76
N ALA A 206 -29.49 -11.42 -22.07
CA ALA A 206 -30.37 -12.55 -22.29
C ALA A 206 -31.84 -12.17 -21.97
N PRO A 207 -32.85 -12.85 -22.55
CA PRO A 207 -34.25 -12.48 -22.35
C PRO A 207 -34.68 -12.40 -20.87
N LEU A 208 -34.21 -13.34 -20.04
CA LEU A 208 -34.48 -13.33 -18.60
C LEU A 208 -33.79 -12.16 -17.89
N GLN A 209 -32.52 -11.88 -18.22
CA GLN A 209 -31.79 -10.74 -17.67
C GLN A 209 -32.47 -9.42 -18.04
N LYS A 210 -32.95 -9.29 -19.28
CA LYS A 210 -33.70 -8.11 -19.73
C LYS A 210 -35.01 -7.94 -18.94
N LYS A 211 -35.74 -9.03 -18.69
CA LYS A 211 -36.96 -8.99 -17.87
C LYS A 211 -36.67 -8.55 -16.44
N ILE A 212 -35.68 -9.16 -15.78
CA ILE A 212 -35.29 -8.82 -14.41
C ILE A 212 -34.78 -7.37 -14.35
N TYR A 213 -33.93 -6.97 -15.28
CA TYR A 213 -33.39 -5.61 -15.37
C TYR A 213 -34.51 -4.57 -15.47
N LEU A 214 -35.52 -4.82 -16.32
CA LEU A 214 -36.70 -3.95 -16.44
C LEU A 214 -37.54 -3.94 -15.16
N SER A 215 -37.76 -5.08 -14.50
CA SER A 215 -38.51 -5.13 -13.24
C SER A 215 -37.79 -4.42 -12.09
N VAL A 216 -36.45 -4.46 -12.04
CA VAL A 216 -35.65 -3.66 -11.10
C VAL A 216 -35.80 -2.16 -11.40
N LEU A 217 -35.68 -1.75 -12.67
CA LEU A 217 -35.87 -0.35 -13.06
C LEU A 217 -37.27 0.18 -12.72
N ARG A 218 -38.28 -0.68 -12.79
CA ARG A 218 -39.67 -0.37 -12.43
C ARG A 218 -39.98 -0.50 -10.94
N LYS A 219 -39.02 -0.94 -10.13
CA LYS A 219 -39.19 -1.22 -8.69
C LYS A 219 -40.29 -2.26 -8.39
N GLU A 220 -40.50 -3.20 -9.31
CA GLU A 220 -41.48 -4.30 -9.17
C GLU A 220 -40.93 -5.46 -8.32
N LEU A 221 -39.60 -5.51 -8.14
CA LEU A 221 -38.92 -6.43 -7.26
C LEU A 221 -38.56 -5.68 -5.97
N GLN A 222 -39.08 -6.14 -4.83
CA GLN A 222 -38.56 -5.72 -3.52
C GLN A 222 -37.17 -6.37 -3.35
N THR A 223 -36.13 -5.56 -3.49
CA THR A 223 -34.77 -5.87 -3.02
C THR A 223 -34.69 -5.76 -1.51
#